data_AF-X1I1R3-F1
#
_entry.id   AF-X1I1R3-F1
#
_cell.length_a   1.000
_cell.length_b   1.000
_cell.length_c   1.000
_cell.angle_alpha   90.00
_cell.angle_beta   90.00
_cell.angle_gamma   90.00
#
_symmetry.space_group_name_H-M   'P 1'
#
loop_
_entity.id
_entity.type
_entity.pdbx_description
1 polymer ?
#
loop_
_entity_poly.entity_id
_entity_poly.type
_entity_poly.pdbx_seq_one_letter_code
_entity_poly.pdbx_strand_id
1 'polypeptide(L)' 'MEYKHSRNQVFLINYHLVWCPKRRKKVLVNKIAKRLKEIFNQVAKK' A
#
# COMPACT_ATOMS: atom_id res chain seq x y z
N MET A 1 -10.63 -11.49 8.51
CA MET A 1 -9.18 -11.24 8.65
C MET A 1 -8.66 -12.32 9.54
N GLU A 2 -7.82 -13.21 9.01
CA GLU A 2 -7.25 -14.33 9.76
C GLU A 2 -5.87 -13.96 10.29
N TYR A 3 -5.54 -14.45 11.48
CA TYR A 3 -4.20 -14.28 12.05
C TYR A 3 -3.18 -15.02 11.20
N LYS A 4 -2.02 -14.40 10.98
CA LYS A 4 -0.88 -15.05 10.32
C LYS A 4 -0.08 -15.81 11.35
N HIS A 5 0.30 -17.03 11.02
CA HIS A 5 1.15 -17.88 11.85
C HIS A 5 2.51 -18.08 11.15
N SER A 6 3.58 -17.84 11.90
CA SER A 6 4.95 -18.25 11.60
C SER A 6 5.36 -19.32 12.62
N ARG A 7 6.54 -19.94 12.45
CA ARG A 7 6.99 -21.11 13.24
C ARG A 7 6.73 -20.98 14.75
N ASN A 8 6.99 -19.79 15.31
CA ASN A 8 6.81 -19.50 16.74
C ASN A 8 6.04 -18.18 17.00
N GLN A 9 5.34 -17.61 16.01
CA GLN A 9 4.71 -16.29 16.15
C GLN A 9 3.33 -16.25 15.51
N VAL A 10 2.38 -15.59 16.17
CA VAL A 10 1.02 -15.37 15.66
C VAL A 10 0.76 -13.88 15.66
N PHE A 11 0.40 -13.31 14.51
CA PHE A 11 0.20 -11.86 14.40
C PHE A 11 -0.87 -11.48 13.36
N LEU A 12 -1.56 -10.38 13.64
CA LEU A 12 -2.45 -9.70 12.70
C LEU A 12 -2.13 -8.21 12.76
N ILE A 13 -1.30 -7.76 11.81
CA ILE A 13 -0.79 -6.39 11.79
C ILE A 13 -1.36 -5.66 10.59
N ASN A 14 -2.19 -4.66 10.87
CA ASN A 14 -2.81 -3.81 9.86
C ASN A 14 -2.34 -2.37 10.05
N TYR A 15 -1.82 -1.74 9.00
CA TYR A 15 -1.35 -0.36 9.02
C TYR A 15 -2.23 0.53 8.15
N HIS A 16 -2.53 1.73 8.64
CA HIS A 16 -3.13 2.79 7.82
C HIS A 16 -2.05 3.79 7.42
N LEU A 17 -1.62 3.72 6.15
CA LEU A 17 -0.57 4.56 5.61
C LEU A 17 -1.17 5.63 4.71
N VAL A 18 -0.84 6.90 4.98
CA VAL A 18 -1.28 8.06 4.20
C VAL A 18 -0.06 8.92 3.85
N TRP A 19 0.03 9.35 2.59
CA TRP A 19 1.03 10.32 2.14
C TRP A 19 0.41 11.33 1.16
N CYS A 20 1.16 12.37 0.84
CA CYS A 20 0.76 13.40 -0.12
C CYS A 20 1.84 13.64 -1.18
N PRO A 21 1.48 13.99 -2.43
CA PRO A 21 2.43 14.45 -3.42
C PRO A 21 3.18 15.72 -2.98
N LYS A 22 4.38 15.94 -3.51
CA LYS A 22 5.16 17.15 -3.21
C LYS A 22 4.34 18.41 -3.51
N ARG A 23 4.31 19.34 -2.55
CA ARG A 23 3.50 20.59 -2.58
C ARG A 23 1.99 20.35 -2.72
N ARG A 24 1.47 19.17 -2.37
CA ARG A 24 0.04 18.79 -2.47
C ARG A 24 -0.58 19.05 -3.85
N LYS A 25 0.22 18.99 -4.91
CA LYS A 25 -0.30 19.14 -6.27
C LYS A 25 -1.28 18.00 -6.57
N LYS A 26 -2.40 18.32 -7.22
CA LYS A 26 -3.43 17.35 -7.65
C LYS A 26 -2.97 16.52 -8.87
N VAL A 27 -1.83 15.86 -8.75
CA VAL A 27 -1.21 15.05 -9.82
C VAL A 27 -1.71 13.61 -9.84
N LEU A 28 -2.31 13.15 -8.74
CA LEU A 28 -2.84 11.78 -8.60
C LEU A 28 -4.23 11.66 -9.24
N VAL A 29 -4.31 11.92 -10.54
CA VAL A 29 -5.55 11.86 -11.32
C VAL A 29 -5.36 11.02 -12.59
N ASN A 30 -6.46 10.52 -13.16
CA ASN A 30 -6.51 9.80 -14.44
C ASN A 30 -5.49 8.64 -14.53
N LYS A 31 -4.67 8.64 -15.59
CA LYS A 31 -3.68 7.60 -15.89
C LYS A 31 -2.59 7.51 -14.81
N ILE A 32 -2.22 8.63 -14.18
CA ILE A 32 -1.19 8.65 -13.14
C ILE A 32 -1.67 7.89 -11.91
N ALA A 33 -2.91 8.12 -11.47
CA ALA A 33 -3.51 7.39 -10.35
C ALA A 33 -3.60 5.88 -10.64
N LYS A 34 -3.97 5.50 -11.88
CA LYS A 34 -4.03 4.09 -12.28
C LYS A 34 -2.65 3.42 -12.22
N ARG A 35 -1.64 4.05 -12.82
CA ARG A 35 -0.27 3.51 -12.84
C ARG A 35 0.33 3.42 -11.43
N LEU A 36 0.04 4.39 -10.57
CA LEU A 36 0.50 4.37 -9.18
C LEU A 36 -0.05 3.16 -8.41
N LYS A 37 -1.35 2.84 -8.57
CA LYS A 37 -1.94 1.65 -7.95
C LYS A 37 -1.30 0.35 -8.45
N GLU A 38 -1.00 0.27 -9.75
CA GLU A 38 -0.28 -0.88 -10.31
C GLU A 38 1.11 -1.04 -9.68
N ILE A 39 1.87 0.05 -9.57
CA ILE A 39 3.20 0.04 -8.94
C ILE A 39 3.10 -0.39 -7.47
N PHE A 40 2.13 0.11 -6.69
CA PHE A 40 1.98 -0.34 -5.31
C PHE A 40 1.65 -1.82 -5.19
N ASN A 41 0.80 -2.35 -6.06
CA ASN A 41 0.51 -3.77 -6.06
C ASN A 41 1.73 -4.61 -6.48
N GLN A 42 2.57 -4.09 -7.38
CA GLN A 42 3.83 -4.74 -7.77
C GLN A 42 4.85 -4.73 -6.64
N VAL A 43 5.00 -3.62 -5.91
CA VAL A 43 5.95 -3.49 -4.80
C VAL A 43 5.48 -4.27 -3.56
N ALA A 44 4.17 -4.30 -3.30
CA ALA A 44 3.60 -5.03 -2.17
C ALA A 44 3.54 -6.54 -2.41
N LYS A 45 3.49 -6.98 -3.67
CA LYS A 45 3.69 -8.39 -4.01
C LYS A 45 5.15 -8.73 -3.77
N LYS A 46 5.34 -9.73 -2.93
CA LYS A 46 6.63 -10.35 -2.66
C LYS A 46 6.93 -11.40 -3.71
#